data_AF-G0RTL1-F1
#
_entry.id   AF-G0RTL1-F1
#
_cell.length_a   1.000
_cell.length_b   1.000
_cell.length_c   1.000
_cell.angle_alpha   90.00
_cell.angle_beta   90.00
_cell.angle_gamma   90.00
#
_symmetry.space_group_name_H-M   'P 1'
#
loop_
_entity.id
_entity.type
_entity.pdbx_description
1 polymer ?
#
loop_
_entity_poly.entity_id
_entity_poly.type
_entity_poly.pdbx_seq_one_letter_code
_entity_poly.pdbx_strand_id
1 'polypeptide(L)'
;MASRRSHFHQQVLIDTTPLPDSIPPVQEIGASSAPLLSASFFIGARCRDYNDDYMQCKTENPGKGELNCLKEGRRVTRCAQSVLTDINTHCLAEFRKHWECLDNRNQQLWQCRPAEWKLSKCVYENLKLEKKIPDQPANVTPVELRPKQIFADVRIGPGDGKPFVPAQSGASQCYTEQLSISPSLPPSDRKALPLSPRGHSHFSPTARGFKPPLSRVKS
;
A
#
# COMPACT_ATOMS: atom_id res chain seq x y z
N MET A 1 -11.96 -20.03 7.54
CA MET A 1 -12.33 -19.32 8.79
C MET A 1 -13.81 -19.53 9.05
N ALA A 2 -14.19 -19.95 10.26
CA ALA A 2 -15.60 -20.20 10.60
C ALA A 2 -16.37 -18.87 10.65
N SER A 3 -17.24 -18.63 9.68
CA SER A 3 -18.03 -17.40 9.52
C SER A 3 -19.29 -17.36 10.40
N ARG A 4 -19.27 -18.01 11.59
CA ARG A 4 -20.44 -18.05 12.48
C ARG A 4 -20.46 -16.81 13.36
N ARG A 5 -21.61 -16.13 13.43
CA ARG A 5 -21.85 -15.08 14.43
C ARG A 5 -21.76 -15.69 15.82
N SER A 6 -20.91 -15.12 16.67
CA SER A 6 -20.76 -15.54 18.06
C SER A 6 -22.05 -15.24 18.82
N HIS A 7 -22.80 -16.28 19.16
CA HIS A 7 -23.84 -16.20 20.17
C HIS A 7 -23.17 -16.40 21.54
N PHE A 8 -22.75 -15.30 22.17
CA PHE A 8 -22.13 -15.35 23.49
C PHE A 8 -23.20 -15.63 24.55
N HIS A 9 -23.25 -16.88 25.02
CA HIS A 9 -23.90 -17.22 26.30
C HIS A 9 -22.84 -17.46 27.40
N GLN A 10 -21.60 -17.01 27.20
CA GLN A 10 -20.42 -17.74 27.67
C GLN A 10 -19.50 -16.99 28.64
N GLN A 11 -19.22 -17.68 29.75
CA GLN A 11 -17.99 -17.57 30.54
C GLN A 11 -16.76 -17.81 29.66
N VAL A 12 -15.66 -17.11 29.97
CA VAL A 12 -14.36 -17.29 29.30
C VAL A 12 -13.80 -18.66 29.69
N LEU A 13 -13.68 -19.58 28.72
CA LEU A 13 -13.03 -20.87 28.89
C LEU A 13 -11.57 -20.76 28.44
N ILE A 14 -10.63 -21.00 29.36
CA ILE A 14 -9.18 -20.99 29.10
C ILE A 14 -8.68 -22.43 29.18
N ASP A 15 -8.03 -22.91 28.12
CA ASP A 15 -7.33 -24.19 28.12
C ASP A 15 -5.89 -23.98 28.59
N THR A 16 -5.49 -24.68 29.64
CA THR A 16 -4.14 -24.59 30.24
C THR A 16 -3.19 -25.68 29.74
N THR A 17 -3.58 -26.48 28.75
CA THR A 17 -2.74 -27.55 28.22
C THR A 17 -1.50 -26.97 27.52
N PRO A 18 -0.28 -27.41 27.89
CA PRO A 18 0.93 -26.97 27.22
C PRO A 18 1.06 -27.60 25.83
N LEU A 19 1.84 -26.96 24.97
CA LEU A 19 2.19 -27.50 23.65
C LEU A 19 3.04 -28.77 23.80
N PRO A 20 2.87 -29.81 22.96
CA PRO A 20 3.66 -31.03 23.07
C PRO A 20 5.16 -30.79 22.79
N ASP A 21 6.01 -31.54 23.48
CA ASP A 21 7.48 -31.41 23.44
C ASP A 21 8.10 -31.60 22.04
N SER A 22 7.37 -32.26 21.12
CA SER A 22 7.80 -32.44 19.73
C SER A 22 7.85 -31.13 18.94
N ILE A 23 7.17 -30.08 19.40
CA ILE A 23 7.11 -28.77 18.75
C ILE A 23 7.96 -27.78 19.57
N PRO A 24 9.14 -27.36 19.06
CA PRO A 24 9.98 -26.43 19.81
C PRO A 24 9.28 -25.07 20.01
N PRO A 25 9.38 -24.49 21.22
CA PRO A 25 8.72 -23.24 21.55
C PRO A 25 9.24 -22.08 20.70
N VAL A 26 8.38 -21.09 20.48
CA VAL A 26 8.70 -19.84 19.78
C VAL A 26 8.32 -18.66 20.66
N GLN A 27 9.15 -17.62 20.64
CA GLN A 27 8.81 -16.36 21.31
C GLN A 27 7.73 -15.66 20.49
N GLU A 28 6.59 -15.40 21.13
CA GLU A 28 5.50 -14.67 20.50
C GLU A 28 5.81 -13.18 20.34
N ILE A 29 5.17 -12.54 19.36
CA ILE A 29 5.47 -11.17 18.95
C ILE A 29 5.21 -10.14 20.06
N GLY A 30 4.18 -10.35 20.89
CA GLY A 30 3.89 -9.51 22.06
C GLY A 30 3.49 -8.06 21.77
N ALA A 31 3.21 -7.70 20.51
CA ALA A 31 2.81 -6.35 20.11
C ALA A 31 1.28 -6.23 19.96
N SER A 32 0.73 -5.07 20.34
CA SER A 32 -0.69 -4.74 20.15
C SER A 32 -1.00 -4.40 18.68
N SER A 33 -2.28 -4.22 18.35
CA SER A 33 -2.74 -4.00 16.97
C SER A 33 -2.17 -2.72 16.33
N ALA A 34 -2.08 -1.61 17.06
CA ALA A 34 -1.54 -0.35 16.54
C ALA A 34 -0.05 -0.40 16.13
N PRO A 35 0.90 -0.89 16.96
CA PRO A 35 2.30 -1.03 16.56
C PRO A 35 2.49 -2.07 15.45
N LEU A 36 1.71 -3.16 15.44
CA LEU A 36 1.73 -4.12 14.33
C LEU A 36 1.27 -3.50 13.02
N LEU A 37 0.22 -2.67 13.05
CA LEU A 37 -0.26 -1.96 11.87
C LEU A 37 0.77 -0.93 11.36
N SER A 38 1.37 -0.19 12.27
CA SER A 38 2.45 0.78 11.99
C SER A 38 3.66 0.11 11.30
N ALA A 39 4.05 -1.08 11.78
CA ALA A 39 5.18 -1.84 11.23
C ALA A 39 4.84 -2.75 10.03
N SER A 40 3.55 -2.90 9.68
CA SER A 40 3.06 -3.90 8.71
C SER A 40 3.79 -3.89 7.37
N PHE A 41 4.02 -2.70 6.80
CA PHE A 41 4.72 -2.54 5.52
C PHE A 41 6.20 -2.93 5.59
N PHE A 42 6.87 -2.66 6.72
CA PHE A 42 8.28 -3.02 6.91
C PHE A 42 8.45 -4.52 7.17
N ILE A 43 7.51 -5.12 7.91
CA ILE A 43 7.42 -6.57 8.07
C ILE A 43 7.19 -7.21 6.70
N GLY A 44 6.26 -6.69 5.90
CA GLY A 44 6.01 -7.17 4.55
C GLY A 44 7.23 -7.06 3.63
N ALA A 45 7.99 -5.97 3.71
CA ALA A 45 9.18 -5.77 2.87
C ALA A 45 10.32 -6.74 3.19
N ARG A 46 10.56 -7.05 4.47
CA ARG A 46 11.64 -7.96 4.90
C ARG A 46 11.22 -9.43 4.93
N CYS A 47 9.99 -9.71 5.33
CA CYS A 47 9.50 -11.06 5.61
C CYS A 47 8.64 -11.63 4.48
N ARG A 48 8.66 -11.01 3.29
CA ARG A 48 7.85 -11.42 2.13
C ARG A 48 7.99 -12.91 1.83
N ASP A 49 9.22 -13.37 1.62
CA ASP A 49 9.48 -14.75 1.20
C ASP A 49 8.97 -15.76 2.24
N TYR A 50 9.15 -15.48 3.54
CA TYR A 50 8.66 -16.35 4.60
C TYR A 50 7.13 -16.38 4.71
N ASN A 51 6.48 -15.23 4.49
CA ASN A 51 5.02 -15.13 4.50
C ASN A 51 4.42 -15.87 3.31
N ASP A 52 5.03 -15.71 2.13
CA ASP A 52 4.60 -16.36 0.89
C ASP A 52 4.77 -17.88 1.00
N ASP A 53 5.91 -18.37 1.52
CA ASP A 53 6.15 -19.79 1.81
C ASP A 53 5.12 -20.39 2.78
N TYR A 54 4.75 -19.66 3.83
CA TYR A 54 3.76 -20.10 4.81
C TYR A 54 2.36 -20.24 4.17
N MET A 55 1.97 -19.27 3.35
CA MET A 55 0.69 -19.30 2.65
C MET A 55 0.67 -20.36 1.55
N GLN A 56 1.79 -20.57 0.86
CA GLN A 56 1.95 -21.65 -0.12
C GLN A 56 1.81 -23.03 0.55
N CYS A 57 2.51 -23.26 1.66
CA CYS A 57 2.41 -24.51 2.43
C CYS A 57 0.95 -24.81 2.86
N LYS A 58 0.22 -23.79 3.33
CA LYS A 58 -1.20 -23.93 3.67
C LYS A 58 -2.08 -24.27 2.48
N THR A 59 -1.77 -23.71 1.32
CA THR A 59 -2.52 -23.92 0.07
C THR A 59 -2.29 -25.34 -0.46
N GLU A 60 -1.06 -25.86 -0.36
CA GLU A 60 -0.68 -27.21 -0.77
C GLU A 60 -1.22 -28.31 0.16
N ASN A 61 -1.51 -27.97 1.43
CA ASN A 61 -1.97 -28.91 2.46
C ASN A 61 -3.39 -28.56 2.99
N PRO A 62 -4.44 -28.69 2.18
CA PRO A 62 -5.80 -28.35 2.60
C PRO A 62 -6.23 -29.23 3.80
N GLY A 63 -6.66 -28.58 4.88
CA GLY A 63 -7.13 -29.25 6.11
C GLY A 63 -6.03 -29.79 7.04
N LYS A 64 -4.75 -29.72 6.64
CA LYS A 64 -3.59 -30.09 7.49
C LYS A 64 -2.56 -28.96 7.63
N GLY A 65 -2.81 -27.80 7.04
CA GLY A 65 -1.88 -26.67 7.03
C GLY A 65 -1.51 -26.18 8.44
N GLU A 66 -2.40 -26.29 9.42
CA GLU A 66 -2.14 -25.88 10.80
C GLU A 66 -1.06 -26.73 11.48
N LEU A 67 -0.98 -28.03 11.17
CA LEU A 67 -0.01 -28.95 11.79
C LEU A 67 1.27 -29.06 10.96
N ASN A 68 1.14 -29.13 9.63
CA ASN A 68 2.28 -29.35 8.75
C ASN A 68 3.14 -28.10 8.58
N CYS A 69 2.54 -26.90 8.64
CA CYS A 69 3.24 -25.63 8.37
C CYS A 69 3.74 -24.91 9.63
N LEU A 70 3.86 -25.59 10.77
CA LEU A 70 4.35 -25.01 12.03
C LEU A 70 5.81 -24.58 11.96
N LYS A 71 6.61 -25.18 11.08
CA LYS A 71 8.01 -24.81 10.88
C LYS A 71 8.11 -23.45 10.18
N GLU A 72 7.31 -23.24 9.14
CA GLU A 72 7.21 -22.03 8.34
C GLU A 72 6.60 -20.90 9.19
N GLY A 73 5.54 -21.20 9.94
CA GLY A 73 4.93 -20.25 10.88
C GLY A 73 5.93 -19.69 11.89
N ARG A 74 6.81 -20.53 12.45
CA ARG A 74 7.88 -20.06 13.35
C ARG A 74 8.90 -19.16 12.66
N ARG A 75 9.19 -19.38 11.37
CA ARG A 75 10.09 -18.49 10.60
C ARG A 75 9.46 -17.12 10.41
N VAL A 76 8.16 -17.07 10.11
CA VAL A 76 7.38 -15.82 10.01
C VAL A 76 7.43 -15.06 11.33
N THR A 77 7.10 -15.70 12.45
CA THR A 77 7.10 -15.06 13.78
C THR A 77 8.48 -14.50 14.15
N ARG A 78 9.55 -15.27 13.92
CA ARG A 78 10.93 -14.82 14.17
C ARG A 78 11.34 -13.64 13.29
N CYS A 79 10.96 -13.65 12.02
CA CYS A 79 11.25 -12.54 11.11
C CYS A 79 10.52 -11.26 11.56
N ALA A 80 9.22 -11.34 11.87
CA ALA A 80 8.45 -10.20 12.37
C ALA A 80 9.01 -9.66 13.69
N GLN A 81 9.42 -10.54 14.60
CA GLN A 81 10.08 -10.15 15.85
C GLN A 81 11.39 -9.41 15.60
N SER A 82 12.21 -9.86 14.64
CA SER A 82 13.46 -9.18 14.30
C SER A 82 13.22 -7.74 13.80
N VAL A 83 12.20 -7.54 12.95
CA VAL A 83 11.84 -6.20 12.45
C VAL A 83 11.41 -5.28 13.59
N LEU A 84 10.56 -5.76 14.50
CA LEU A 84 10.10 -4.95 15.64
C LEU A 84 11.24 -4.64 16.62
N THR A 85 12.15 -5.59 16.83
CA THR A 85 13.35 -5.37 17.65
C THR A 85 14.22 -4.28 17.05
N ASP A 86 14.47 -4.34 15.75
CA ASP A 86 15.28 -3.34 15.05
C ASP A 86 14.61 -1.95 15.00
N ILE A 87 13.29 -1.88 14.87
CA ILE A 87 12.55 -0.61 14.96
C ILE A 87 12.65 -0.04 16.38
N ASN A 88 12.57 -0.88 17.41
CA ASN A 88 12.70 -0.46 18.80
C ASN A 88 14.11 0.01 19.16
N THR A 89 15.16 -0.51 18.52
CA THR A 89 16.54 -0.07 18.78
C THR A 89 16.88 1.23 18.05
N HIS A 90 16.38 1.42 16.82
CA HIS A 90 16.79 2.54 15.96
C HIS A 90 15.78 3.69 15.86
N CYS A 91 14.48 3.43 15.90
CA CYS A 91 13.43 4.38 15.51
C CYS A 91 12.26 4.46 16.51
N LEU A 92 12.51 4.15 17.79
CA LEU A 92 11.45 4.00 18.79
C LEU A 92 10.63 5.28 19.03
N ALA A 93 11.25 6.46 18.95
CA ALA A 93 10.56 7.72 19.22
C ALA A 93 9.53 8.06 18.11
N GLU A 94 9.92 7.91 16.85
CA GLU A 94 9.08 8.11 15.68
C GLU A 94 8.01 7.01 15.59
N PHE A 95 8.39 5.77 15.90
CA PHE A 95 7.49 4.63 15.90
C PHE A 95 6.38 4.79 16.92
N ARG A 96 6.70 5.22 18.16
CA ARG A 96 5.71 5.52 19.21
C ARG A 96 4.73 6.60 18.79
N LYS A 97 5.24 7.73 18.30
CA LYS A 97 4.39 8.82 17.81
C LYS A 97 3.44 8.37 16.70
N HIS A 98 3.88 7.46 15.83
CA HIS A 98 3.03 6.96 14.76
C HIS A 98 1.92 6.04 15.28
N TRP A 99 2.26 5.01 16.06
CA TRP A 99 1.22 4.07 16.53
C TRP A 99 0.30 4.68 17.59
N GLU A 100 0.77 5.60 18.43
CA GLU A 100 -0.09 6.34 19.38
C GLU A 100 -1.14 7.18 18.64
N CYS A 101 -0.76 7.78 17.50
CA CYS A 101 -1.71 8.48 16.64
C CYS A 101 -2.75 7.51 16.06
N LEU A 102 -2.32 6.33 15.58
CA LEU A 102 -3.22 5.33 15.01
C LEU A 102 -4.23 4.81 16.05
N ASP A 103 -3.77 4.56 17.28
CA ASP A 103 -4.61 4.04 18.36
C ASP A 103 -5.73 5.03 18.71
N ASN A 104 -5.44 6.33 18.67
CA ASN A 104 -6.40 7.41 18.94
C ASN A 104 -7.32 7.76 17.75
N ARG A 105 -7.15 7.11 16.59
CA ARG A 105 -7.83 7.48 15.33
C ARG A 105 -8.43 6.27 14.61
N ASN A 106 -8.93 5.31 15.38
CA ASN A 106 -9.56 4.09 14.85
C ASN A 106 -8.66 3.35 13.85
N GLN A 107 -7.33 3.44 14.05
CA GLN A 107 -6.31 2.79 13.22
C GLN A 107 -6.36 3.19 11.74
N GLN A 108 -6.88 4.39 11.44
CA GLN A 108 -6.93 4.94 10.09
C GLN A 108 -5.60 5.58 9.68
N LEU A 109 -4.87 4.95 8.74
CA LEU A 109 -3.55 5.41 8.30
C LEU A 109 -3.53 6.85 7.76
N TRP A 110 -4.59 7.29 7.08
CA TRP A 110 -4.65 8.64 6.50
C TRP A 110 -4.72 9.76 7.55
N GLN A 111 -5.07 9.45 8.80
CA GLN A 111 -5.10 10.43 9.89
C GLN A 111 -3.71 10.77 10.42
N CYS A 112 -2.71 9.90 10.19
CA CYS A 112 -1.40 9.95 10.87
C CYS A 112 -0.21 10.10 9.91
N ARG A 113 -0.43 10.59 8.68
CA ARG A 113 0.61 10.73 7.64
C ARG A 113 1.86 11.50 8.09
N PRO A 114 1.77 12.62 8.84
CA PRO A 114 2.97 13.33 9.31
C PRO A 114 3.91 12.48 10.17
N ALA A 115 3.34 11.66 11.05
CA ALA A 115 4.11 10.74 11.89
C ALA A 115 4.68 9.59 11.06
N GLU A 116 3.90 9.08 10.10
CA GLU A 116 4.32 8.03 9.17
C GLU A 116 5.53 8.44 8.32
N TRP A 117 5.57 9.68 7.82
CA TRP A 117 6.69 10.17 7.02
C TRP A 117 8.01 10.22 7.82
N LYS A 118 7.93 10.64 9.08
CA LYS A 118 9.08 10.66 10.00
C LYS A 118 9.58 9.25 10.30
N LEU A 119 8.65 8.32 10.55
CA LEU A 119 8.98 6.91 10.75
C LEU A 119 9.63 6.30 9.50
N SER A 120 9.03 6.51 8.33
CA SER A 120 9.52 5.97 7.05
C SER A 120 10.93 6.47 6.73
N LYS A 121 11.21 7.74 7.03
CA LYS A 121 12.55 8.30 6.92
C LYS A 121 13.56 7.59 7.83
N CYS A 122 13.24 7.46 9.12
CA CYS A 122 14.14 6.80 10.09
C CYS A 122 14.42 5.34 9.72
N VAL A 123 13.38 4.60 9.32
CA VAL A 123 13.51 3.19 8.94
C VAL A 123 14.32 3.05 7.65
N TYR A 124 14.15 3.94 6.68
CA TYR A 124 14.97 3.91 5.47
C TYR A 124 16.45 4.21 5.76
N GLU A 125 16.74 5.22 6.60
CA GLU A 125 18.11 5.62 6.92
C GLU A 125 18.88 4.55 7.70
N ASN A 126 18.23 3.86 8.65
CA ASN A 126 18.89 2.86 9.51
C ASN A 126 18.78 1.42 8.99
N LEU A 127 17.59 1.03 8.53
CA LEU A 127 17.25 -0.36 8.19
C LEU A 127 17.18 -0.61 6.67
N LYS A 128 17.21 0.46 5.86
CA LYS A 128 17.11 0.39 4.39
C LYS A 128 15.84 -0.32 3.92
N LEU A 129 14.79 -0.34 4.74
CA LEU A 129 13.48 -0.86 4.39
C LEU A 129 12.60 0.27 3.87
N GLU A 130 11.92 0.01 2.76
CA GLU A 130 11.04 0.98 2.12
C GLU A 130 9.59 0.48 2.17
N LYS A 131 8.66 1.40 2.43
CA LYS A 131 7.24 1.15 2.27
C LYS A 131 6.88 1.28 0.78
N LYS A 132 6.69 0.15 0.11
CA LYS A 132 6.17 0.09 -1.26
C LYS A 132 4.78 -0.53 -1.28
N ILE A 133 3.84 0.10 -1.97
CA ILE A 133 2.54 -0.50 -2.27
C ILE A 133 2.69 -1.32 -3.56
N PRO A 134 2.42 -2.63 -3.54
CA PRO A 134 2.43 -3.44 -4.76
C PRO A 134 1.33 -2.99 -5.72
N ASP A 135 1.54 -3.22 -7.03
CA ASP A 135 0.55 -2.98 -8.10
C ASP A 135 0.08 -1.51 -8.26
N GLN A 136 0.86 -0.56 -7.76
CA GLN A 136 0.57 0.87 -7.92
C GLN A 136 0.87 1.32 -9.37
N PRO A 137 -0.09 1.96 -10.07
CA PRO A 137 0.15 2.47 -11.43
C PRO A 137 1.15 3.63 -11.42
N ALA A 138 2.16 3.58 -12.29
CA ALA A 138 3.24 4.57 -12.37
C ALA A 138 2.76 6.01 -12.69
N ASN A 139 1.57 6.15 -13.29
CA ASN A 139 0.99 7.45 -13.64
C ASN A 139 0.36 8.20 -12.44
N VAL A 140 0.22 7.55 -11.29
CA VAL A 140 -0.52 8.12 -10.15
C VAL A 140 0.34 8.17 -8.91
N THR A 141 0.37 9.34 -8.26
CA THR A 141 1.05 9.49 -6.97
C THR A 141 0.42 8.58 -5.90
N PRO A 142 1.23 7.71 -5.25
CA PRO A 142 0.77 6.87 -4.15
C PRO A 142 0.10 7.68 -3.04
N VAL A 143 -0.94 7.12 -2.41
CA VAL A 143 -1.79 7.84 -1.45
C VAL A 143 -1.02 8.33 -0.23
N GLU A 144 0.00 7.58 0.19
CA GLU A 144 0.93 7.89 1.28
C GLU A 144 1.85 9.07 0.98
N LEU A 145 2.11 9.34 -0.31
CA LEU A 145 2.96 10.44 -0.76
C LEU A 145 2.17 11.72 -1.09
N ARG A 146 0.83 11.69 -1.00
CA ARG A 146 0.00 12.85 -1.30
C ARG A 146 0.13 13.91 -0.18
N PRO A 147 0.40 15.18 -0.54
CA PRO A 147 0.57 16.25 0.44
C PRO A 147 -0.74 16.68 1.12
N LYS A 148 -1.89 16.35 0.51
CA LYS A 148 -3.23 16.64 1.03
C LYS A 148 -4.03 15.35 1.11
N GLN A 149 -4.66 15.10 2.26
CA GLN A 149 -5.54 13.96 2.50
C GLN A 149 -6.98 14.47 2.61
N ILE A 150 -7.88 13.97 1.76
CA ILE A 150 -9.29 14.40 1.73
C ILE A 150 -10.14 13.80 2.86
N PHE A 151 -9.69 12.68 3.43
CA PHE A 151 -10.40 11.95 4.49
C PHE A 151 -9.81 12.18 5.88
N ALA A 152 -8.77 13.02 6.01
CA ALA A 152 -8.16 13.30 7.30
C ALA A 152 -8.98 14.35 8.05
N ASP A 153 -9.22 14.09 9.35
CA ASP A 153 -9.95 14.99 10.26
C ASP A 153 -9.17 16.30 10.44
N VAL A 154 -7.84 16.21 10.45
CA VAL A 154 -6.92 17.33 10.59
C VAL A 154 -6.20 17.58 9.28
N ARG A 155 -6.16 18.84 8.84
CA ARG A 155 -5.38 19.26 7.68
C ARG A 155 -3.89 19.26 8.04
N ILE A 156 -3.08 18.70 7.14
CA ILE A 156 -1.61 18.71 7.26
C ILE A 156 -1.13 20.16 7.09
N GLY A 157 -0.49 20.69 8.13
CA GLY A 157 0.07 22.04 8.14
C GLY A 157 1.52 22.09 7.63
N PRO A 158 2.05 23.30 7.36
CA PRO A 158 3.45 23.47 6.94
C PRO A 158 4.50 22.94 7.94
N GLY A 159 4.15 22.85 9.24
CA GLY A 159 5.04 22.36 10.30
C GLY A 159 5.09 20.84 10.46
N ASP A 160 4.21 20.09 9.80
CA ASP A 160 4.05 18.65 9.98
C ASP A 160 5.09 17.81 9.21
N GLY A 161 5.78 18.43 8.25
CA GLY A 161 6.79 17.82 7.41
C GLY A 161 6.31 17.57 5.98
N LYS A 162 7.19 17.00 5.15
CA LYS A 162 6.88 16.61 3.77
C LYS A 162 6.84 15.08 3.64
N PRO A 163 6.11 14.53 2.67
CA PRO A 163 6.20 13.12 2.33
C PRO A 163 7.65 12.69 2.07
N PHE A 164 8.04 11.55 2.62
CA PHE A 164 9.36 10.98 2.41
C PHE A 164 9.35 10.12 1.12
N VAL A 165 10.25 10.43 0.19
CA VAL A 165 10.52 9.62 -1.01
C VAL A 165 12.01 9.30 -1.01
N PRO A 166 12.41 8.01 -1.02
CA PRO A 166 13.81 7.65 -1.09
C PRO A 166 14.39 8.02 -2.47
N ALA A 167 15.65 8.45 -2.51
CA ALA A 167 16.30 8.95 -3.73
C ALA A 167 16.52 7.88 -4.84
N GLN A 168 16.14 6.63 -4.61
CA GLN A 168 16.40 5.50 -5.50
C GLN A 168 15.14 4.81 -6.06
N SER A 169 13.99 5.47 -6.07
CA SER A 169 12.89 5.03 -6.95
C SER A 169 13.06 5.71 -8.31
N GLY A 170 13.85 5.08 -9.19
CA GLY A 170 13.97 5.43 -10.61
C GLY A 170 12.65 5.19 -11.37
N ALA A 171 11.60 5.89 -11.00
CA ALA A 171 10.44 6.13 -11.83
C ALA A 171 10.52 7.60 -12.26
N SER A 172 10.75 7.77 -13.57
CA SER A 172 10.91 9.02 -14.29
C SER A 172 10.07 10.18 -13.73
N GLN A 173 10.75 11.31 -13.61
CA GLN A 173 10.21 12.66 -13.67
C GLN A 173 8.98 12.71 -14.58
N CYS A 174 7.84 13.07 -14.01
CA CYS A 174 6.68 13.55 -14.76
C CYS A 174 6.17 14.84 -14.12
N TYR A 175 7.09 15.71 -13.71
CA TYR A 175 6.81 17.10 -13.34
C TYR A 175 8.04 17.92 -13.70
N THR A 176 8.01 18.50 -14.89
CA THR A 176 8.51 19.84 -15.29
C THR A 176 9.01 19.84 -16.73
N GLU A 177 8.08 19.82 -17.68
CA GLU A 177 8.30 20.47 -18.98
C GLU A 177 7.11 21.39 -19.23
N GLN A 178 7.09 22.52 -18.50
CA GLN A 178 6.13 23.58 -18.79
C GLN A 178 6.62 25.00 -18.51
N LEU A 179 7.90 25.23 -18.17
CA LEU A 179 8.42 26.58 -18.05
C LEU A 179 9.88 26.69 -18.49
N SER A 180 10.09 26.70 -19.81
CA SER A 180 11.21 27.40 -20.43
C SER A 180 10.79 27.91 -21.81
N ILE A 181 9.82 28.82 -21.83
CA ILE A 181 9.68 29.76 -22.94
C ILE A 181 9.70 31.16 -22.32
N SER A 182 10.80 31.84 -22.51
CA SER A 182 10.93 33.29 -22.39
C SER A 182 11.89 33.74 -23.52
N PRO A 183 11.97 35.04 -23.88
CA PRO A 183 11.23 35.59 -25.02
C PRO A 183 12.13 36.39 -25.98
N SER A 184 11.87 36.38 -27.30
CA SER A 184 12.43 37.34 -28.27
C SER A 184 11.95 36.94 -29.69
N LEU A 185 11.18 37.71 -30.47
CA LEU A 185 11.54 38.91 -31.26
C LEU A 185 10.33 39.25 -32.22
N PRO A 186 10.31 40.35 -32.98
CA PRO A 186 9.24 41.37 -32.99
C PRO A 186 8.39 41.37 -34.29
N PRO A 187 7.42 42.30 -34.46
CA PRO A 187 6.44 42.27 -35.54
C PRO A 187 6.91 43.05 -36.78
N SER A 188 6.52 42.59 -37.97
CA SER A 188 6.15 43.36 -39.19
C SER A 188 6.32 42.48 -40.44
N ASP A 189 5.24 42.16 -41.16
CA ASP A 189 4.96 42.77 -42.46
C ASP A 189 3.78 42.13 -43.21
N ARG A 190 3.06 43.01 -43.91
CA ARG A 190 1.82 42.79 -44.68
C ARG A 190 2.08 42.01 -45.97
N LYS A 191 1.12 41.20 -46.43
CA LYS A 191 0.42 41.39 -47.73
C LYS A 191 -0.72 40.40 -47.97
N ALA A 192 -1.67 40.87 -48.77
CA ALA A 192 -3.02 40.38 -49.01
C ALA A 192 -3.13 39.25 -50.05
N LEU A 193 -4.17 38.39 -49.87
CA LEU A 193 -5.10 37.72 -50.82
C LEU A 193 -4.60 37.13 -52.17
N PRO A 194 -5.30 36.15 -52.84
CA PRO A 194 -6.75 35.89 -52.78
C PRO A 194 -7.27 34.41 -52.87
N LEU A 195 -8.57 34.29 -52.53
CA LEU A 195 -9.68 33.47 -53.10
C LEU A 195 -9.49 31.99 -53.55
N SER A 196 -10.27 31.12 -52.87
CA SER A 196 -11.00 29.85 -53.23
C SER A 196 -11.05 29.35 -54.71
N PRO A 197 -11.52 28.11 -55.04
CA PRO A 197 -12.22 27.09 -54.22
C PRO A 197 -11.91 25.60 -54.51
N ARG A 198 -12.50 24.69 -53.72
CA ARG A 198 -13.19 23.41 -54.07
C ARG A 198 -12.84 22.25 -53.13
N GLY A 199 -13.87 21.55 -52.65
CA GLY A 199 -13.77 20.10 -52.36
C GLY A 199 -14.41 19.60 -51.07
N HIS A 200 -15.72 19.34 -51.11
CA HIS A 200 -16.42 18.15 -50.61
C HIS A 200 -16.13 17.64 -49.17
N SER A 201 -17.05 17.93 -48.24
CA SER A 201 -18.08 17.00 -47.68
C SER A 201 -17.54 16.04 -46.61
N HIS A 202 -17.79 16.31 -45.33
CA HIS A 202 -18.95 15.86 -44.54
C HIS A 202 -19.16 14.33 -44.50
N PHE A 203 -19.13 13.80 -43.26
CA PHE A 203 -19.76 12.58 -42.67
C PHE A 203 -18.73 11.85 -41.80
N SER A 204 -18.98 11.39 -40.58
CA SER A 204 -20.07 11.55 -39.61
C SER A 204 -19.64 10.82 -38.31
N PRO A 205 -20.38 10.97 -37.20
CA PRO A 205 -19.97 10.52 -35.87
C PRO A 205 -20.60 9.17 -35.46
N THR A 206 -19.98 8.58 -34.42
CA THR A 206 -20.59 7.85 -33.28
C THR A 206 -21.58 6.68 -33.45
N ALA A 207 -21.20 5.60 -32.75
CA ALA A 207 -21.96 4.85 -31.74
C ALA A 207 -22.75 3.57 -32.11
N ARG A 208 -22.29 2.48 -31.45
CA ARG A 208 -23.01 1.48 -30.64
C ARG A 208 -24.18 0.70 -31.26
N GLY A 209 -24.10 -0.63 -31.13
CA GLY A 209 -25.30 -1.49 -31.10
C GLY A 209 -25.01 -2.97 -31.33
N PHE A 210 -24.66 -3.69 -30.27
CA PHE A 210 -24.49 -5.15 -30.25
C PHE A 210 -25.84 -5.81 -29.92
N LYS A 211 -26.36 -6.72 -30.76
CA LYS A 211 -27.27 -7.82 -30.36
C LYS A 211 -27.32 -8.93 -31.45
N PRO A 212 -27.44 -10.22 -31.07
CA PRO A 212 -27.23 -11.39 -31.96
C PRO A 212 -28.52 -11.89 -32.64
N PRO A 213 -28.42 -12.70 -33.72
CA PRO A 213 -29.59 -13.26 -34.40
C PRO A 213 -30.03 -14.63 -33.84
N LEU A 214 -31.36 -14.78 -33.78
CA LEU A 214 -32.10 -16.02 -33.58
C LEU A 214 -31.88 -17.02 -34.74
N SER A 215 -31.57 -18.28 -34.41
CA SER A 215 -31.65 -19.41 -35.34
C SER A 215 -33.02 -20.09 -35.28
N ARG A 216 -33.47 -20.48 -36.47
CA ARG A 216 -34.84 -20.81 -36.87
C ARG A 216 -35.10 -22.33 -36.79
N VAL A 217 -36.28 -22.67 -36.30
CA VAL A 217 -36.92 -24.00 -36.31
C VAL A 217 -37.13 -24.51 -37.75
N LYS A 218 -36.78 -25.78 -38.01
CA LYS A 218 -37.56 -26.70 -38.88
C LYS A 218 -37.05 -28.15 -38.82
N SER A 219 -38.03 -29.05 -38.71
CA SER A 219 -38.03 -30.52 -38.89
C SER A 219 -37.56 -31.38 -37.73
#